data_AF-A0A1V4CDT7-F1
#
_entry.id   AF-A0A1V4CDT7-F1
#
_cell.length_a   1.000
_cell.length_b   1.000
_cell.length_c   1.000
_cell.angle_alpha   90.00
_cell.angle_beta   90.00
_cell.angle_gamma   90.00
#
_symmetry.space_group_name_H-M   'P 1'
#
loop_
_entity.id
_entity.type
_entity.pdbx_description
1 polymer ?
#
loop_
_entity_poly.entity_id
_entity_poly.type
_entity_poly.pdbx_seq_one_letter_code
_entity_poly.pdbx_strand_id
1 'polypeptide(L)'
;MCYNAKPFQFHPLIVMAIVCPSCGKENRDQARFCRGCARPLDRPGGDAGSDAVARERASRALRRARRRKRSGQRTEQQPAWWRWAGAMTAGVLVLAIGWWLGAHQSTPAPVQAAPLARAPVASPSATPTAGTAAPATAPQTATEPVGADAASPNTPEAAAAVDRLRHSVELLEQQDRERAAAQAAQRQKLAQEQKRQEDARRRAEATSAAAPSAHATAPETPAVATSAPAAPAPVAAAAAAPSATRPAAGVDQLCADSGNVLARDFCRIRECGKAVFANDPVCVRFRQMDEARRREAEYR
;
A
#
# COMPACT_ATOMS: atom_id res chain seq x y z
N MET A 1 3.70 29.46 64.01
CA MET A 1 3.77 28.59 62.83
C MET A 1 3.98 27.16 63.30
N CYS A 2 2.91 26.37 63.45
CA CYS A 2 2.98 24.98 63.91
C CYS A 2 2.81 24.07 62.70
N TYR A 3 3.88 23.36 62.31
CA TYR A 3 3.83 22.39 61.22
C TYR A 3 3.02 21.17 61.64
N ASN A 4 1.95 20.91 60.90
CA ASN A 4 1.06 19.77 61.09
C ASN A 4 1.73 18.51 60.49
N ALA A 5 2.46 17.77 61.33
CA ALA A 5 3.04 16.49 60.94
C ALA A 5 1.94 15.42 60.88
N LYS A 6 1.53 15.05 59.66
CA LYS A 6 0.66 13.89 59.44
C LYS A 6 1.40 12.61 59.87
N PRO A 7 0.80 11.73 60.69
CA PRO A 7 1.37 10.43 60.97
C PRO A 7 1.36 9.58 59.70
N PHE A 8 2.52 9.09 59.28
CA PHE A 8 2.64 8.05 58.26
C PHE A 8 1.97 6.78 58.79
N GLN A 9 0.73 6.53 58.37
CA GLN A 9 0.08 5.25 58.58
C GLN A 9 0.81 4.19 57.74
N PHE A 10 1.66 3.40 58.40
CA PHE A 10 2.16 2.13 57.85
C PHE A 10 0.96 1.21 57.63
N HIS A 11 0.47 1.16 56.39
CA HIS A 11 -0.42 0.09 55.98
C HIS A 11 0.41 -1.20 55.98
N PRO A 12 0.08 -2.21 56.80
CA PRO A 12 0.70 -3.51 56.66
C PRO A 12 0.34 -4.02 55.27
N LEU A 13 1.33 -4.04 54.36
CA LEU A 13 1.22 -4.81 53.13
C LEU A 13 1.06 -6.26 53.57
N ILE A 14 -0.18 -6.74 53.62
CA ILE A 14 -0.47 -8.16 53.71
C ILE A 14 0.06 -8.74 52.40
N VAL A 15 1.33 -9.17 52.43
CA VAL A 15 1.97 -9.84 51.31
C VAL A 15 1.30 -11.21 51.20
N MET A 16 0.24 -11.30 50.38
CA MET A 16 -0.44 -12.55 50.09
C MET A 16 0.53 -13.45 49.32
N ALA A 17 1.27 -14.30 50.02
CA ALA A 17 2.23 -15.17 49.37
C ALA A 17 1.52 -16.22 48.50
N ILE A 18 2.09 -16.49 47.32
CA ILE A 18 1.60 -17.53 46.40
C ILE A 18 2.49 -18.77 46.53
N VAL A 19 1.87 -19.92 46.75
CA VAL A 19 2.58 -21.20 46.87
C VAL A 19 2.74 -21.81 45.48
N CYS A 20 3.96 -22.22 45.13
CA CYS A 20 4.23 -22.84 43.84
C CYS A 20 3.59 -24.23 43.74
N PRO A 21 2.74 -24.53 42.73
CA PRO A 21 2.10 -25.84 42.59
C PRO A 21 3.09 -26.95 42.21
N SER A 22 4.27 -26.61 41.67
CA SER A 22 5.27 -27.60 41.25
C SER A 22 6.21 -28.06 42.37
N CYS A 23 6.51 -27.19 43.34
CA CYS A 23 7.53 -27.50 44.36
C CYS A 23 7.15 -27.08 45.78
N GLY A 24 5.95 -26.53 45.99
CA GLY A 24 5.44 -26.11 47.29
C GLY A 24 6.12 -24.89 47.90
N LYS A 25 7.08 -24.25 47.22
CA LYS A 25 7.79 -23.09 47.78
C LYS A 25 6.93 -21.83 47.70
N GLU A 26 6.94 -21.08 48.80
CA GLU A 26 6.24 -19.81 48.95
C GLU A 26 6.98 -18.69 48.21
N ASN A 27 6.24 -17.92 47.40
CA ASN A 27 6.77 -16.83 46.58
C ASN A 27 5.99 -15.54 46.84
N ARG A 28 6.62 -14.40 46.52
CA ARG A 28 5.93 -13.10 46.53
C ARG A 28 4.76 -13.13 45.56
N ASP A 29 3.66 -12.49 45.92
CA ASP A 29 2.45 -12.27 45.10
C ASP A 29 2.77 -11.74 43.68
N GLN A 30 3.84 -10.95 43.54
CA GLN A 30 4.26 -10.35 42.27
C GLN A 30 5.28 -11.20 41.48
N ALA A 31 5.68 -12.37 41.99
CA ALA A 31 6.68 -13.21 41.34
C ALA A 31 6.11 -13.87 40.08
N ARG A 32 6.72 -13.62 38.92
CA ARG A 32 6.38 -14.28 37.65
C ARG A 32 6.90 -15.72 37.55
N PHE A 33 7.96 -16.02 38.30
CA PHE A 33 8.62 -17.32 38.33
C PHE A 33 8.87 -17.75 39.77
N CYS A 34 8.76 -19.05 40.03
CA CYS A 34 9.04 -19.62 41.34
C CYS A 34 10.53 -19.55 41.66
N ARG A 35 10.90 -19.02 42.82
CA ARG A 35 12.29 -18.94 43.30
C ARG A 35 12.94 -20.31 43.58
N GLY A 36 12.13 -21.35 43.81
CA GLY A 36 12.61 -22.72 44.04
C GLY A 36 12.94 -23.49 42.77
N CYS A 37 11.99 -23.58 41.83
CA CYS A 37 12.11 -24.44 40.64
C CYS A 37 12.12 -23.68 39.29
N ALA A 38 12.12 -22.34 39.32
CA ALA A 38 12.10 -21.44 38.16
C ALA A 38 10.88 -21.58 37.21
N ARG A 39 9.90 -22.43 37.51
CA ARG A 39 8.66 -22.53 36.71
C ARG A 39 7.81 -21.25 36.80
N PRO A 40 7.09 -20.89 35.72
CA PRO A 40 6.15 -19.77 35.75
C PRO A 40 5.04 -20.06 36.77
N LEU A 41 4.62 -19.02 37.48
CA LEU A 41 3.50 -19.09 38.43
C LEU A 41 2.26 -18.53 37.76
N ASP A 42 1.24 -19.37 37.53
CA ASP A 42 -0.05 -18.94 36.99
C ASP A 42 -0.73 -18.02 37.99
N ARG A 43 -0.96 -16.77 37.60
CA ARG A 43 -1.60 -15.79 38.47
C ARG A 43 -3.10 -15.86 38.25
N PRO A 44 -3.93 -16.11 39.28
CA PRO A 44 -5.37 -16.01 39.15
C PRO A 44 -5.72 -14.53 38.87
N GLY A 45 -6.02 -14.22 37.61
CA GLY A 45 -6.36 -12.87 37.12
C GLY A 45 -5.31 -12.16 36.25
N GLY A 46 -4.20 -12.82 35.88
CA GLY A 46 -3.00 -12.13 35.39
C GLY A 46 -2.66 -12.16 33.91
N ASP A 47 -3.24 -13.00 33.05
CA ASP A 47 -2.57 -13.32 31.76
C ASP A 47 -3.44 -13.25 30.49
N ALA A 48 -4.68 -12.74 30.58
CA ALA A 48 -5.50 -12.48 29.39
C ALA A 48 -4.82 -11.49 28.41
N GLY A 49 -3.98 -10.59 28.94
CA GLY A 49 -3.18 -9.65 28.15
C GLY A 49 -1.97 -10.28 27.45
N SER A 50 -1.27 -11.24 28.07
CA SER A 50 -0.13 -11.91 27.45
C SER A 50 -0.56 -12.86 26.34
N ASP A 51 -1.71 -13.52 26.48
CA ASP A 51 -2.27 -14.36 25.41
C ASP A 51 -2.78 -13.55 24.23
N ALA A 52 -3.35 -12.37 24.50
CA ALA A 52 -3.74 -11.42 23.45
C ALA A 52 -2.51 -10.90 22.70
N VAL A 53 -1.44 -10.52 23.43
CA VAL A 53 -0.19 -10.05 22.81
C VAL A 53 0.55 -11.19 22.09
N ALA A 54 0.50 -12.41 22.59
CA ALA A 54 1.03 -13.59 21.92
C ALA A 54 0.26 -13.90 20.62
N ARG A 55 -1.08 -13.84 20.65
CA ARG A 55 -1.94 -13.98 19.46
C ARG A 55 -1.72 -12.85 18.46
N GLU A 56 -1.54 -11.61 18.91
CA GLU A 56 -1.19 -10.45 18.08
C GLU A 56 0.17 -10.65 17.39
N ARG A 57 1.19 -11.13 18.12
CA ARG A 57 2.52 -11.43 17.54
C ARG A 57 2.46 -12.60 16.54
N ALA A 58 1.74 -13.67 16.87
CA ALA A 58 1.57 -14.82 15.99
C ALA A 58 0.83 -14.43 14.69
N SER A 59 -0.24 -13.62 14.80
CA SER A 59 -0.98 -13.13 13.63
C SER A 59 -0.14 -12.17 12.78
N ARG A 60 0.71 -11.31 13.37
CA ARG A 60 1.67 -10.49 12.62
C ARG A 60 2.73 -11.33 11.90
N ALA A 61 3.23 -12.39 12.53
CA ALA A 61 4.17 -13.32 11.90
C ALA A 61 3.55 -14.03 10.68
N LEU A 62 2.31 -14.52 10.81
CA LEU A 62 1.57 -15.14 9.71
C LEU A 62 1.33 -14.17 8.54
N ARG A 63 1.02 -12.89 8.82
CA ARG A 63 0.88 -11.86 7.77
C ARG A 63 2.20 -11.63 7.02
N ARG A 64 3.34 -11.64 7.72
CA ARG A 64 4.67 -11.51 7.09
C ARG A 64 4.99 -12.72 6.23
N ALA A 65 4.71 -13.94 6.70
CA ALA A 65 4.90 -15.16 5.94
C ALA A 65 4.06 -15.19 4.65
N ARG A 66 2.78 -14.79 4.72
CA ARG A 66 1.91 -14.68 3.54
C ARG A 66 2.39 -13.63 2.54
N ARG A 67 2.91 -12.48 3.01
CA ARG A 67 3.53 -11.46 2.14
C ARG A 67 4.75 -12.00 1.41
N ARG A 68 5.64 -12.73 2.09
CA ARG A 68 6.81 -13.38 1.47
C ARG A 68 6.40 -14.40 0.41
N LYS A 69 5.34 -15.18 0.67
CA LYS A 69 4.82 -16.16 -0.29
C LYS A 69 4.29 -15.47 -1.56
N ARG A 70 3.58 -14.35 -1.42
CA ARG A 70 3.12 -13.54 -2.58
C ARG A 70 4.25 -12.83 -3.31
N SER A 71 5.28 -12.33 -2.62
CA SER A 71 6.41 -11.68 -3.29
C SER A 71 7.30 -12.67 -4.03
N GLY A 72 7.49 -13.88 -3.50
CA GLY A 72 8.25 -14.95 -4.18
C GLY A 72 7.52 -15.56 -5.37
N GLN A 73 6.18 -15.65 -5.33
CA GLN A 73 5.41 -16.16 -6.47
C GLN A 73 5.42 -15.21 -7.69
N ARG A 74 5.59 -13.91 -7.47
CA ARG A 74 5.59 -12.93 -8.57
C ARG A 74 6.82 -13.02 -9.48
N THR A 75 7.92 -13.57 -8.97
CA THR A 75 9.15 -13.79 -9.74
C THR A 75 9.15 -15.07 -10.57
N GLU A 76 8.32 -16.06 -10.25
CA GLU A 76 8.22 -17.31 -11.04
C GLU A 76 7.12 -17.29 -12.10
N GLN A 77 6.12 -16.41 -12.00
CA GLN A 77 5.02 -16.34 -12.96
C GLN A 77 5.22 -15.35 -14.12
N GLN A 78 6.44 -14.83 -14.31
CA GLN A 78 6.76 -14.14 -15.56
C GLN A 78 7.01 -15.21 -16.64
N PRO A 79 6.09 -15.37 -17.61
CA PRO A 79 6.22 -16.42 -18.60
C PRO A 79 7.50 -16.18 -19.42
N ALA A 80 8.26 -17.24 -19.67
CA ALA A 80 9.61 -17.18 -20.22
C ALA A 80 9.74 -16.31 -21.49
N TRP A 81 8.65 -16.14 -22.26
CA TRP A 81 8.60 -15.28 -23.44
C TRP A 81 8.87 -13.79 -23.15
N TRP A 82 8.57 -13.27 -21.95
CA TRP A 82 8.86 -11.86 -21.60
C TRP A 82 10.37 -11.58 -21.55
N ARG A 83 11.19 -12.58 -21.21
CA ARG A 83 12.66 -12.44 -21.23
C ARG A 83 13.18 -12.29 -22.67
N TRP A 84 12.56 -12.98 -23.61
CA TRP A 84 12.89 -12.87 -25.04
C TRP A 84 12.33 -11.57 -25.65
N ALA A 85 11.15 -11.12 -25.23
CA ALA A 85 10.57 -9.85 -25.66
C ALA A 85 11.44 -8.63 -25.25
N GLY A 86 12.00 -8.66 -24.03
CA GLY A 86 12.95 -7.64 -23.56
C GLY A 86 14.26 -7.63 -24.36
N ALA A 87 14.78 -8.82 -24.72
CA ALA A 87 15.99 -8.91 -25.53
C ALA A 87 15.78 -8.40 -26.97
N MET A 88 14.63 -8.73 -27.59
CA MET A 88 14.29 -8.26 -28.95
C MET A 88 14.10 -6.75 -29.00
N THR A 89 13.42 -6.16 -28.02
CA THR A 89 13.23 -4.70 -27.97
C THR A 89 14.54 -3.95 -27.76
N ALA A 90 15.44 -4.45 -26.90
CA ALA A 90 16.78 -3.88 -26.75
C ALA A 90 17.60 -3.97 -28.06
N GLY A 91 17.55 -5.10 -28.77
CA GLY A 91 18.24 -5.28 -30.04
C GLY A 91 17.76 -4.31 -31.13
N VAL A 92 16.44 -4.13 -31.26
CA VAL A 92 15.85 -3.16 -32.22
C VAL A 92 16.27 -1.73 -31.87
N LEU A 93 16.32 -1.38 -30.58
CA LEU A 93 16.73 -0.03 -30.16
C LEU A 93 18.19 0.25 -30.53
N VAL A 94 19.10 -0.70 -30.31
CA VAL A 94 20.53 -0.55 -30.66
C VAL A 94 20.71 -0.41 -32.17
N LEU A 95 19.98 -1.18 -32.97
CA LEU A 95 20.01 -1.06 -34.43
C LEU A 95 19.47 0.29 -34.92
N ALA A 96 18.38 0.78 -34.33
CA ALA A 96 17.81 2.08 -34.68
C ALA A 96 18.78 3.24 -34.33
N ILE A 97 19.43 3.17 -33.17
CA ILE A 97 20.43 4.15 -32.75
C ILE A 97 21.65 4.11 -33.70
N GLY A 98 22.18 2.91 -34.00
CA GLY A 98 23.30 2.76 -34.94
C GLY A 98 22.99 3.29 -36.34
N TRP A 99 21.79 3.03 -36.85
CA TRP A 99 21.35 3.56 -38.15
C TRP A 99 21.24 5.08 -38.15
N TRP A 100 20.70 5.67 -37.08
CA TRP A 100 20.58 7.12 -36.91
C TRP A 100 21.96 7.81 -36.86
N LEU A 101 22.89 7.28 -36.07
CA LEU A 101 24.27 7.80 -36.01
C LEU A 101 25.03 7.63 -37.35
N GLY A 102 24.75 6.56 -38.11
CA GLY A 102 25.33 6.37 -39.44
C GLY A 102 24.81 7.36 -40.48
N ALA A 103 23.51 7.64 -40.47
CA ALA A 103 22.90 8.59 -41.40
C ALA A 103 23.38 10.03 -41.16
N HIS A 104 23.65 10.41 -39.92
CA HIS A 104 24.08 11.77 -39.54
C HIS A 104 25.58 12.05 -39.70
N GLN A 105 26.41 11.06 -40.05
CA GLN A 105 27.86 11.28 -40.28
C GLN A 105 28.24 11.55 -41.74
N SER A 106 27.26 11.80 -42.61
CA SER A 106 27.52 12.27 -43.98
C SER A 106 28.09 13.70 -43.94
N THR A 107 29.41 13.80 -43.77
CA THR A 107 30.15 15.06 -43.85
C THR A 107 30.17 15.54 -45.30
N PRO A 108 29.80 16.79 -45.61
CA PRO A 108 29.94 17.34 -46.94
C PRO A 108 31.43 17.47 -47.31
N ALA A 109 31.75 17.08 -48.54
CA ALA A 109 33.12 17.05 -49.06
C ALA A 109 33.83 18.41 -48.89
N PRO A 110 35.12 18.44 -48.52
CA PRO A 110 35.88 19.67 -48.42
C PRO A 110 36.08 20.28 -49.82
N VAL A 111 35.61 21.51 -49.98
CA VAL A 111 35.87 22.33 -51.17
C VAL A 111 37.36 22.64 -51.21
N GLN A 112 38.05 22.10 -52.23
CA GLN A 112 39.47 22.36 -52.46
C GLN A 112 39.66 23.84 -52.81
N ALA A 113 40.41 24.57 -51.96
CA ALA A 113 40.95 25.87 -52.31
C ALA A 113 42.18 25.68 -53.22
N ALA A 114 42.20 26.42 -54.33
CA ALA A 114 43.25 26.42 -55.33
C ALA A 114 44.61 26.91 -54.77
N PRO A 115 45.76 26.35 -55.21
CA PRO A 115 47.07 26.79 -54.77
C PRO A 115 47.65 27.85 -55.71
N LEU A 116 48.12 28.97 -55.17
CA LEU A 116 49.05 29.86 -55.87
C LEU A 116 50.20 30.28 -54.94
N ALA A 117 51.41 30.14 -55.48
CA ALA A 117 52.67 30.81 -55.14
C ALA A 117 53.49 30.35 -53.90
N ARG A 118 54.21 29.23 -54.11
CA ARG A 118 55.68 29.06 -54.03
C ARG A 118 56.53 30.12 -53.28
N ALA A 119 57.26 29.67 -52.24
CA ALA A 119 58.64 30.10 -51.94
C ALA A 119 59.40 28.94 -51.24
N PRO A 120 60.68 28.65 -51.55
CA PRO A 120 61.38 27.46 -51.08
C PRO A 120 62.45 27.79 -50.03
N VAL A 121 62.53 27.06 -48.91
CA VAL A 121 63.80 26.93 -48.16
C VAL A 121 63.91 25.57 -47.46
N ALA A 122 64.94 24.84 -47.88
CA ALA A 122 65.79 23.86 -47.19
C ALA A 122 65.18 22.64 -46.45
N SER A 123 65.51 21.46 -46.99
CA SER A 123 65.69 20.19 -46.26
C SER A 123 66.89 20.27 -45.29
N PRO A 124 66.98 19.33 -44.32
CA PRO A 124 67.73 18.10 -44.61
C PRO A 124 67.10 16.79 -44.09
N SER A 125 67.18 15.79 -44.98
CA SER A 125 67.58 14.38 -44.83
C SER A 125 67.24 13.51 -43.60
N ALA A 126 66.69 12.33 -43.96
CA ALA A 126 66.88 10.97 -43.41
C ALA A 126 66.31 10.67 -42.00
N THR A 127 65.57 9.59 -41.74
CA THR A 127 65.76 8.18 -42.14
C THR A 127 64.46 7.39 -41.85
N PRO A 128 64.08 6.34 -42.62
CA PRO A 128 62.99 5.44 -42.27
C PRO A 128 63.51 4.14 -41.63
N THR A 129 62.89 3.70 -40.55
CA THR A 129 63.04 2.31 -40.08
C THR A 129 61.66 1.77 -39.69
N ALA A 130 61.19 0.82 -40.51
CA ALA A 130 60.08 -0.04 -40.23
C ALA A 130 60.42 -1.04 -39.11
N GLY A 131 59.43 -1.38 -38.28
CA GLY A 131 59.58 -2.37 -37.21
C GLY A 131 58.22 -2.94 -36.82
N THR A 132 57.70 -3.81 -37.67
CA THR A 132 56.62 -4.77 -37.38
C THR A 132 56.97 -5.62 -36.15
N ALA A 133 56.04 -5.78 -35.20
CA ALA A 133 55.60 -7.07 -34.64
C ALA A 133 54.80 -6.91 -33.34
N ALA A 134 53.52 -7.31 -33.37
CA ALA A 134 52.90 -8.01 -32.24
C ALA A 134 53.30 -9.50 -32.33
N PRO A 135 53.33 -10.31 -31.25
CA PRO A 135 52.07 -10.79 -30.65
C PRO A 135 52.07 -11.11 -29.12
N ALA A 136 50.86 -11.19 -28.58
CA ALA A 136 50.31 -12.07 -27.53
C ALA A 136 51.17 -12.52 -26.32
N THR A 137 50.68 -12.26 -25.10
CA THR A 137 50.75 -13.22 -23.98
C THR A 137 49.56 -13.02 -23.02
N ALA A 138 49.02 -14.15 -22.53
CA ALA A 138 47.80 -14.34 -21.75
C ALA A 138 47.95 -13.93 -20.26
N PRO A 139 46.87 -14.03 -19.44
CA PRO A 139 46.69 -13.25 -18.20
C PRO A 139 47.38 -13.87 -16.99
N GLN A 140 48.03 -13.02 -16.18
CA GLN A 140 48.51 -13.40 -14.86
C GLN A 140 47.42 -13.15 -13.81
N THR A 141 46.91 -14.25 -13.24
CA THR A 141 46.38 -14.31 -11.89
C THR A 141 47.44 -13.85 -10.89
N ALA A 142 47.15 -12.85 -10.06
CA ALA A 142 47.25 -12.95 -8.60
C ALA A 142 46.93 -11.64 -7.87
N THR A 143 46.36 -11.83 -6.68
CA THR A 143 46.44 -11.00 -5.46
C THR A 143 45.48 -9.81 -5.33
N GLU A 144 44.47 -9.99 -4.46
CA GLU A 144 43.94 -8.92 -3.61
C GLU A 144 45.09 -8.13 -2.95
N PRO A 145 44.84 -6.85 -2.63
CA PRO A 145 45.27 -6.36 -1.34
C PRO A 145 44.06 -5.94 -0.51
N VAL A 146 43.81 -6.72 0.55
CA VAL A 146 43.31 -6.18 1.80
C VAL A 146 44.39 -5.20 2.29
N GLY A 147 44.09 -3.91 2.16
CA GLY A 147 44.96 -2.82 2.59
C GLY A 147 44.11 -1.59 2.86
N ALA A 148 43.51 -1.56 4.04
CA ALA A 148 42.93 -0.36 4.62
C ALA A 148 44.08 0.59 5.01
N ASP A 149 44.75 1.16 4.01
CA ASP A 149 45.59 2.33 4.22
C ASP A 149 44.69 3.56 4.29
N ALA A 150 44.78 4.25 5.42
CA ALA A 150 44.17 5.55 5.62
C ALA A 150 44.71 6.52 4.55
N ALA A 151 43.97 6.65 3.45
CA ALA A 151 44.25 7.59 2.39
C ALA A 151 44.33 9.00 2.99
N SER A 152 45.53 9.57 2.95
CA SER A 152 45.78 10.95 3.34
C SER A 152 44.86 11.88 2.52
N PRO A 153 44.15 12.84 3.15
CA PRO A 153 43.07 13.62 2.53
C PRO A 153 43.52 14.57 1.40
N ASN A 154 44.81 14.61 1.05
CA ASN A 154 45.38 15.54 0.09
C ASN A 154 45.81 14.89 -1.23
N THR A 155 45.37 13.66 -1.52
CA THR A 155 45.61 13.07 -2.85
C THR A 155 44.63 13.65 -3.87
N PRO A 156 45.07 13.99 -5.10
CA PRO A 156 44.19 14.51 -6.15
C PRO A 156 43.08 13.51 -6.53
N GLU A 157 43.30 12.21 -6.28
CA GLU A 157 42.30 11.17 -6.47
C GLU A 157 41.16 11.23 -5.44
N ALA A 158 41.46 11.55 -4.18
CA ALA A 158 40.44 11.77 -3.16
C ALA A 158 39.56 12.98 -3.48
N ALA A 159 40.15 14.07 -4.00
CA ALA A 159 39.38 15.23 -4.47
C ALA A 159 38.43 14.86 -5.63
N ALA A 160 38.93 14.12 -6.63
CA ALA A 160 38.10 13.65 -7.75
C ALA A 160 36.99 12.67 -7.33
N ALA A 161 37.19 11.90 -6.25
CA ALA A 161 36.15 11.04 -5.68
C ALA A 161 35.05 11.85 -4.99
N VAL A 162 35.41 12.91 -4.26
CA VAL A 162 34.43 13.82 -3.62
C VAL A 162 33.59 14.56 -4.67
N ASP A 163 34.19 15.01 -5.76
CA ASP A 163 33.44 15.69 -6.83
C ASP A 163 32.48 14.73 -7.57
N ARG A 164 32.89 13.48 -7.80
CA ARG A 164 31.99 12.44 -8.31
C ARG A 164 30.82 12.18 -7.37
N LEU A 165 31.06 12.14 -6.06
CA LEU A 165 30.00 11.98 -5.07
C LEU A 165 29.04 13.16 -5.07
N ARG A 166 29.53 14.41 -5.11
CA ARG A 166 28.69 15.61 -5.22
C ARG A 166 27.79 15.56 -6.45
N HIS A 167 28.37 15.29 -7.62
CA HIS A 167 27.60 15.16 -8.86
C HIS A 167 26.55 14.03 -8.77
N SER A 168 26.88 12.91 -8.12
CA SER A 168 25.92 11.81 -7.94
C SER A 168 24.73 12.20 -7.04
N VAL A 169 24.97 13.01 -6.01
CA VAL A 169 23.93 13.51 -5.09
C VAL A 169 23.03 14.50 -5.83
N GLU A 170 23.60 15.44 -6.57
CA GLU A 170 22.83 16.41 -7.38
C GLU A 170 21.91 15.71 -8.38
N LEU A 171 22.39 14.65 -9.04
CA LEU A 171 21.59 13.87 -9.99
C LEU A 171 20.45 13.10 -9.30
N LEU A 172 20.69 12.57 -8.10
CA LEU A 172 19.66 11.89 -7.32
C LEU A 172 18.59 12.87 -6.82
N GLU A 173 18.99 14.06 -6.36
CA GLU A 173 18.05 15.11 -5.98
C GLU A 173 17.18 15.56 -7.16
N GLN A 174 17.77 15.66 -8.36
CA GLN A 174 17.02 16.00 -9.56
C GLN A 174 15.97 14.92 -9.89
N GLN A 175 16.34 13.64 -9.82
CA GLN A 175 15.38 12.54 -10.02
C GLN A 175 14.25 12.54 -9.00
N ASP A 176 14.54 12.84 -7.73
CA ASP A 176 13.52 12.88 -6.69
C ASP A 176 12.56 14.06 -6.88
N ARG A 177 13.06 15.22 -7.33
CA ARG A 177 12.22 16.37 -7.72
C ARG A 177 11.29 16.01 -8.90
N GLU A 178 11.81 15.31 -9.90
CA GLU A 178 11.00 14.86 -11.06
C GLU A 178 9.91 13.87 -10.63
N ARG A 179 10.24 12.89 -9.77
CA ARG A 179 9.26 11.94 -9.23
C ARG A 179 8.19 12.65 -8.40
N ALA A 180 8.58 13.63 -7.57
CA ALA A 180 7.65 14.42 -6.78
C ALA A 180 6.72 15.25 -7.68
N ALA A 181 7.26 15.90 -8.72
CA ALA A 181 6.48 16.65 -9.70
C ALA A 181 5.50 15.75 -10.46
N ALA A 182 5.93 14.56 -10.88
CA ALA A 182 5.06 13.59 -11.54
C ALA A 182 3.91 13.12 -10.65
N GLN A 183 4.18 12.84 -9.37
CA GLN A 183 3.14 12.48 -8.39
C GLN A 183 2.17 13.65 -8.15
N ALA A 184 2.67 14.88 -8.04
CA ALA A 184 1.83 16.07 -7.88
C ALA A 184 0.92 16.27 -9.11
N ALA A 185 1.46 16.12 -10.32
CA ALA A 185 0.69 16.20 -11.56
C ALA A 185 -0.39 15.11 -11.63
N GLN A 186 -0.10 13.89 -11.19
CA GLN A 186 -1.09 12.82 -11.12
C GLN A 186 -2.22 13.14 -10.13
N ARG A 187 -1.90 13.68 -8.96
CA ARG A 187 -2.91 14.12 -7.97
C ARG A 187 -3.79 15.24 -8.53
N GLN A 188 -3.22 16.19 -9.25
CA GLN A 188 -3.98 17.26 -9.90
C GLN A 188 -4.93 16.72 -10.97
N LYS A 189 -4.50 15.74 -11.78
CA LYS A 189 -5.38 15.09 -12.77
C LYS A 189 -6.58 14.40 -12.10
N LEU A 190 -6.33 13.63 -11.03
CA LEU A 190 -7.39 12.97 -10.27
C LEU A 190 -8.35 13.99 -9.64
N ALA A 191 -7.84 15.10 -9.09
CA ALA A 191 -8.67 16.16 -8.52
C ALA A 191 -9.53 16.86 -9.59
N GLN A 192 -8.99 17.10 -10.79
CA GLN A 192 -9.75 17.67 -11.90
C GLN A 192 -10.86 16.71 -12.37
N GLU A 193 -10.57 15.41 -12.44
CA GLU A 193 -11.57 14.40 -12.81
C GLU A 193 -12.69 14.31 -11.76
N GLN A 194 -12.34 14.29 -10.47
CA GLN A 194 -13.31 14.34 -9.38
C GLN A 194 -14.21 15.58 -9.47
N LYS A 195 -13.62 16.74 -9.73
CA LYS A 195 -14.39 17.98 -9.91
C LYS A 195 -15.35 17.89 -11.10
N ARG A 196 -14.90 17.31 -12.24
CA ARG A 196 -15.78 17.07 -13.40
C ARG A 196 -16.94 16.13 -13.06
N GLN A 197 -16.68 15.08 -12.28
CA GLN A 197 -17.72 14.15 -11.83
C GLN A 197 -18.72 14.83 -10.88
N GLU A 198 -18.24 15.66 -9.94
CA GLU A 198 -19.12 16.41 -9.04
C GLU A 198 -19.98 17.40 -9.81
N ASP A 199 -19.40 18.16 -10.75
CA ASP A 199 -20.14 19.08 -11.60
C ASP A 199 -21.19 18.36 -12.45
N ALA A 200 -20.86 17.18 -13.01
CA ALA A 200 -21.80 16.36 -13.75
C ALA A 200 -22.95 15.85 -12.85
N ARG A 201 -22.63 15.43 -11.62
CA ARG A 201 -23.63 15.01 -10.63
C ARG A 201 -24.56 16.17 -10.25
N ARG A 202 -24.01 17.36 -9.98
CA ARG A 202 -24.82 18.56 -9.67
C ARG A 202 -25.76 18.94 -10.81
N ARG A 203 -25.32 18.79 -12.07
CA ARG A 203 -26.18 19.00 -13.25
C ARG A 203 -27.29 17.96 -13.33
N ALA A 204 -26.98 16.68 -13.13
CA ALA A 204 -27.99 15.61 -13.13
C ALA A 204 -29.03 15.82 -12.01
N GLU A 205 -28.59 16.20 -10.81
CA GLU A 205 -29.48 16.54 -9.69
C GLU A 205 -30.38 17.74 -10.06
N ALA A 206 -29.82 18.81 -10.64
CA ALA A 206 -30.60 19.97 -11.11
C ALA A 206 -31.62 19.62 -12.20
N THR A 207 -31.26 18.76 -13.17
CA THR A 207 -32.19 18.28 -14.20
C THR A 207 -33.30 17.41 -13.61
N SER A 208 -32.99 16.56 -12.63
CA SER A 208 -33.99 15.72 -11.96
C SER A 208 -34.97 16.53 -11.10
N ALA A 209 -34.52 17.63 -10.50
CA ALA A 209 -35.36 18.55 -9.74
C ALA A 209 -36.23 19.45 -10.65
N ALA A 210 -35.81 19.67 -11.89
CA ALA A 210 -36.53 20.48 -12.88
C ALA A 210 -37.49 19.66 -13.76
N ALA A 211 -37.59 18.34 -13.59
CA ALA A 211 -38.63 17.55 -14.24
C ALA A 211 -40.00 17.95 -13.64
N PRO A 212 -40.87 18.66 -14.38
CA PRO A 212 -42.16 19.05 -13.84
C PRO A 212 -43.00 17.79 -13.62
N SER A 213 -43.68 17.74 -12.47
CA SER A 213 -44.75 16.81 -12.15
C SER A 213 -45.86 16.87 -13.20
N ALA A 214 -45.65 16.24 -14.35
CA ALA A 214 -46.68 15.95 -15.33
C ALA A 214 -47.41 14.66 -14.93
N HIS A 215 -47.94 14.62 -13.70
CA HIS A 215 -49.00 13.69 -13.34
C HIS A 215 -50.33 14.44 -13.34
N ALA A 216 -50.97 14.38 -14.50
CA ALA A 216 -52.40 14.20 -14.70
C ALA A 216 -53.35 15.06 -13.86
N THR A 217 -53.65 16.25 -14.37
CA THR A 217 -54.96 16.87 -14.19
C THR A 217 -55.94 16.19 -15.14
N ALA A 218 -56.76 15.26 -14.65
CA ALA A 218 -57.92 14.74 -15.38
C ALA A 218 -59.17 15.55 -14.94
N PRO A 219 -60.05 15.97 -15.87
CA PRO A 219 -61.17 16.85 -15.55
C PRO A 219 -62.35 16.11 -14.91
N GLU A 220 -62.90 16.77 -13.91
CA GLU A 220 -64.09 16.46 -13.12
C GLU A 220 -65.37 16.43 -14.00
N THR A 221 -66.24 15.45 -13.79
CA THR A 221 -67.63 15.43 -14.29
C THR A 221 -68.56 14.93 -13.17
N PRO A 222 -69.77 15.51 -12.98
CA PRO A 222 -70.52 15.33 -11.73
C PRO A 222 -71.53 14.15 -11.75
N ALA A 223 -71.86 13.76 -10.51
CA ALA A 223 -72.78 12.76 -9.97
C ALA A 223 -74.02 12.30 -10.78
N VAL A 224 -74.34 11.01 -10.63
CA VAL A 224 -75.72 10.52 -10.46
C VAL A 224 -75.74 9.46 -9.35
N ALA A 225 -76.61 9.66 -8.36
CA ALA A 225 -76.91 8.70 -7.30
C ALA A 225 -77.84 7.58 -7.81
N THR A 226 -77.63 6.35 -7.38
CA THR A 226 -78.65 5.29 -7.42
C THR A 226 -78.47 4.34 -6.24
N SER A 227 -79.61 4.02 -5.65
CA SER A 227 -79.89 3.38 -4.37
C SER A 227 -79.45 1.91 -4.24
N ALA A 228 -79.30 1.46 -3.00
CA ALA A 228 -79.11 0.07 -2.55
C ALA A 228 -80.24 -0.91 -3.00
N PRO A 229 -80.06 -2.25 -2.88
CA PRO A 229 -80.21 -2.93 -1.58
C PRO A 229 -79.23 -4.09 -1.29
N ALA A 230 -79.31 -4.56 -0.03
CA ALA A 230 -78.50 -5.56 0.65
C ALA A 230 -78.66 -7.02 0.19
N ALA A 231 -77.59 -7.83 0.37
CA ALA A 231 -77.57 -9.22 0.90
C ALA A 231 -76.08 -9.72 1.00
N PRO A 232 -75.76 -10.87 1.62
CA PRO A 232 -75.21 -10.96 2.97
C PRO A 232 -73.73 -11.43 3.03
N ALA A 233 -73.13 -11.26 4.21
CA ALA A 233 -71.78 -11.68 4.55
C ALA A 233 -71.59 -13.21 4.49
N PRO A 234 -70.39 -13.69 4.07
CA PRO A 234 -69.85 -14.94 4.57
C PRO A 234 -68.78 -14.67 5.65
N VAL A 235 -69.14 -15.12 6.84
CA VAL A 235 -68.30 -15.72 7.89
C VAL A 235 -66.77 -15.62 7.76
N ALA A 236 -66.21 -15.07 8.84
CA ALA A 236 -64.81 -15.04 9.19
C ALA A 236 -64.11 -16.40 9.06
N ALA A 237 -63.12 -16.45 8.17
CA ALA A 237 -61.88 -17.18 8.42
C ALA A 237 -60.79 -16.11 8.51
N ALA A 238 -60.54 -15.64 9.73
CA ALA A 238 -59.37 -14.84 10.05
C ALA A 238 -58.13 -15.73 9.88
N ALA A 239 -57.71 -15.92 8.63
CA ALA A 239 -56.34 -16.28 8.33
C ALA A 239 -55.49 -15.14 8.89
N ALA A 240 -54.77 -15.44 9.97
CA ALA A 240 -53.79 -14.57 10.56
C ALA A 240 -52.91 -14.00 9.44
N ALA A 241 -53.13 -12.72 9.12
CA ALA A 241 -52.10 -11.92 8.48
C ALA A 241 -50.82 -12.16 9.28
N PRO A 242 -49.67 -12.49 8.65
CA PRO A 242 -48.42 -12.49 9.37
C PRO A 242 -48.29 -11.09 9.95
N SER A 243 -48.43 -11.01 11.27
CA SER A 243 -48.28 -9.77 12.00
C SER A 243 -46.98 -9.17 11.52
N ALA A 244 -47.04 -7.97 10.96
CA ALA A 244 -45.88 -7.18 10.60
C ALA A 244 -45.02 -7.11 11.86
N THR A 245 -44.06 -8.02 11.92
CA THR A 245 -43.15 -8.16 13.04
C THR A 245 -42.37 -6.87 12.98
N ARG A 246 -42.60 -6.00 13.97
CA ARG A 246 -41.82 -4.80 14.26
C ARG A 246 -40.37 -5.11 13.86
N PRO A 247 -39.74 -4.37 12.93
CA PRO A 247 -38.42 -4.75 12.43
C PRO A 247 -37.53 -4.92 13.64
N ALA A 248 -37.07 -6.16 13.87
CA ALA A 248 -36.09 -6.44 14.91
C ALA A 248 -34.97 -5.42 14.72
N ALA A 249 -34.60 -4.71 15.78
CA ALA A 249 -33.61 -3.64 15.72
C ALA A 249 -32.41 -4.12 14.88
N GLY A 250 -32.25 -3.52 13.70
CA GLY A 250 -31.25 -3.95 12.74
C GLY A 250 -29.84 -3.67 13.29
N VAL A 251 -28.84 -4.29 12.67
CA VAL A 251 -27.44 -4.08 13.05
C VAL A 251 -27.06 -2.59 13.05
N ASP A 252 -27.71 -1.79 12.19
CA ASP A 252 -27.47 -0.35 12.15
C ASP A 252 -27.95 0.40 13.40
N GLN A 253 -29.06 -0.01 14.01
CA GLN A 253 -29.54 0.56 15.28
C GLN A 253 -28.68 0.10 16.46
N LEU A 254 -28.26 -1.17 16.46
CA LEU A 254 -27.36 -1.72 17.49
C LEU A 254 -25.99 -1.02 17.49
N CYS A 255 -25.50 -0.64 16.30
CA CYS A 255 -24.22 0.02 16.15
C CYS A 255 -24.32 1.55 16.10
N ALA A 256 -25.52 2.13 16.18
CA ALA A 256 -25.72 3.59 16.12
C ALA A 256 -25.09 4.31 17.33
N ASP A 257 -25.11 3.67 18.50
CA ASP A 257 -24.56 4.22 19.77
C ASP A 257 -23.04 4.21 19.86
N SER A 258 -22.35 3.66 18.87
CA SER A 258 -20.89 3.67 18.87
C SER A 258 -20.39 5.06 18.49
N GLY A 259 -19.77 5.75 19.45
CA GLY A 259 -19.44 7.18 19.39
C GLY A 259 -18.48 7.64 18.29
N ASN A 260 -18.02 6.77 17.39
CA ASN A 260 -17.16 7.11 16.25
C ASN A 260 -17.45 6.22 15.04
N VAL A 261 -17.29 6.75 13.82
CA VAL A 261 -17.55 6.04 12.54
C VAL A 261 -16.76 4.72 12.45
N LEU A 262 -15.50 4.71 12.89
CA LEU A 262 -14.67 3.51 12.92
C LEU A 262 -15.23 2.45 13.88
N ALA A 263 -15.67 2.85 15.07
CA ALA A 263 -16.26 1.94 16.04
C ALA A 263 -17.58 1.34 15.52
N ARG A 264 -18.35 2.13 14.75
CA ARG A 264 -19.57 1.69 14.08
C ARG A 264 -19.32 0.64 13.02
N ASP A 265 -18.28 0.81 12.21
CA ASP A 265 -17.91 -0.19 11.21
C ASP A 265 -17.35 -1.48 11.84
N PHE A 266 -16.54 -1.37 12.91
CA PHE A 266 -16.11 -2.55 13.66
C PHE A 266 -17.28 -3.28 14.32
N CYS A 267 -18.25 -2.55 14.87
CA CYS A 267 -19.47 -3.12 15.43
C CYS A 267 -20.26 -3.89 14.36
N ARG A 268 -20.48 -3.28 13.19
CA ARG A 268 -21.18 -3.90 12.06
C ARG A 268 -20.50 -5.19 11.61
N ILE A 269 -19.18 -5.19 11.44
CA ILE A 269 -18.42 -6.39 11.05
C ILE A 269 -18.62 -7.53 12.05
N ARG A 270 -18.61 -7.21 13.35
CA ARG A 270 -18.77 -8.22 14.41
C ARG A 270 -20.19 -8.76 14.50
N GLU A 271 -21.19 -7.90 14.38
CA GLU A 271 -22.61 -8.28 14.47
C GLU A 271 -23.08 -9.01 13.22
N CYS A 272 -22.61 -8.63 12.03
CA CYS A 272 -22.88 -9.35 10.78
C CYS A 272 -22.30 -10.77 10.74
N GLY A 273 -21.38 -11.12 11.65
CA GLY A 273 -20.90 -12.49 11.83
C GLY A 273 -21.86 -13.42 12.58
N LYS A 274 -22.92 -12.89 13.21
CA LYS A 274 -23.88 -13.69 13.97
C LYS A 274 -24.99 -14.19 13.06
N ALA A 275 -25.41 -15.45 13.23
CA ALA A 275 -26.46 -16.07 12.43
C ALA A 275 -27.80 -15.32 12.49
N VAL A 276 -28.09 -14.67 13.62
CA VAL A 276 -29.31 -13.87 13.84
C VAL A 276 -29.39 -12.67 12.88
N PHE A 277 -28.25 -12.13 12.44
CA PHE A 277 -28.18 -10.98 11.53
C PHE A 277 -27.75 -11.35 10.11
N ALA A 278 -27.74 -12.65 9.77
CA ALA A 278 -27.30 -13.12 8.45
C ALA A 278 -28.14 -12.52 7.30
N ASN A 279 -29.42 -12.24 7.57
CA ASN A 279 -30.37 -11.67 6.61
C ASN A 279 -30.57 -10.16 6.79
N ASP A 280 -29.78 -9.49 7.63
CA ASP A 280 -29.85 -8.03 7.78
C ASP A 280 -29.36 -7.35 6.48
N PRO A 281 -30.08 -6.34 5.94
CA PRO A 281 -29.72 -5.69 4.67
C PRO A 281 -28.32 -5.07 4.69
N VAL A 282 -27.84 -4.59 5.84
CA VAL A 282 -26.48 -4.04 5.97
C VAL A 282 -25.45 -5.16 5.83
N CYS A 283 -25.69 -6.30 6.45
CA CYS A 283 -24.80 -7.45 6.42
C CYS A 283 -24.75 -8.12 5.06
N VAL A 284 -25.90 -8.24 4.38
CA VAL A 284 -25.97 -8.73 3.00
C VAL A 284 -25.16 -7.83 2.07
N ARG A 285 -25.33 -6.49 2.17
CA ARG A 285 -24.58 -5.55 1.34
C ARG A 285 -23.07 -5.60 1.62
N PHE A 286 -22.67 -5.71 2.88
CA PHE A 286 -21.26 -5.84 3.26
C PHE A 286 -20.64 -7.11 2.69
N ARG A 287 -21.38 -8.23 2.71
CA ARG A 287 -20.94 -9.51 2.15
C ARG A 287 -20.81 -9.45 0.63
N GLN A 288 -21.75 -8.82 -0.07
CA GLN A 288 -21.65 -8.60 -1.52
C GLN A 288 -20.42 -7.76 -1.90
N MET A 289 -20.13 -6.70 -1.14
CA MET A 289 -18.92 -5.88 -1.30
C MET A 289 -17.63 -6.68 -1.09
N ASP A 290 -17.60 -7.57 -0.11
CA ASP A 290 -16.45 -8.43 0.15
C ASP A 290 -16.27 -9.51 -0.90
N GLU A 291 -17.37 -10.09 -1.41
CA GLU A 291 -17.35 -11.02 -2.54
C GLU A 291 -16.87 -10.33 -3.83
N ALA A 292 -17.30 -9.09 -4.09
CA ALA A 292 -16.82 -8.30 -5.22
C ALA A 292 -15.31 -8.05 -5.13
N ARG A 293 -14.79 -7.64 -3.95
CA ARG A 293 -13.34 -7.47 -3.73
C ARG A 293 -12.56 -8.78 -3.89
N ARG A 294 -13.14 -9.91 -3.50
CA ARG A 294 -12.50 -11.23 -3.74
C ARG A 294 -12.40 -11.54 -5.23
N ARG A 295 -13.48 -11.32 -5.99
CA ARG A 295 -13.47 -11.48 -7.45
C ARG A 295 -12.44 -10.56 -8.10
N GLU A 296 -12.39 -9.28 -7.72
CA GLU A 296 -11.36 -8.35 -8.23
C GLU A 296 -9.94 -8.79 -7.89
N ALA A 297 -9.73 -9.40 -6.72
CA ALA A 297 -8.43 -9.93 -6.31
C ALA A 297 -8.05 -11.22 -7.03
N GLU A 298 -9.01 -11.97 -7.57
CA GLU A 298 -8.77 -13.14 -8.42
C GLU A 298 -8.43 -12.74 -9.86
N TYR A 299 -8.95 -11.59 -10.33
CA TYR A 299 -8.62 -11.04 -11.66
C TYR A 299 -7.28 -10.28 -11.73
N ARG A 300 -6.60 -10.04 -10.60
CA ARG A 300 -5.33 -9.30 -10.52
C ARG A 300 -4.14 -10.21 -10.26
#